data_AF-A0A2H3BTY4-F1
#
_entry.id   AF-A0A2H3BTY4-F1
#
_cell.length_a   1.000
_cell.length_b   1.000
_cell.length_c   1.000
_cell.angle_alpha   90.00
_cell.angle_beta   90.00
_cell.angle_gamma   90.00
#
_symmetry.space_group_name_H-M   'P 1'
#
loop_
_entity.id
_entity.type
_entity.pdbx_description
1 polymer ?
#
loop_
_entity_poly.entity_id
_entity_poly.type
_entity_poly.pdbx_seq_one_letter_code
_entity_poly.pdbx_strand_id
1 'polypeptide(L)'
;MSFTNLYYKRTTGTPKACFVCYKPTTTCLATINAVDFLYTCPTHLTDRGFASPIQEEPAKPALGDDEIAKVKEEWEEKRKKKAEREKEKEKEKEKEKEKDKEDKEKDKDDDKDKKEKKSTSKSSHSSVSPPSTPKSSPAHERYALHRDIFAMRQTEHRRRRQAAQAKDLAPRFPGAPRGGLA
;
A
#
# COMPACT_ATOMS: atom_id res chain seq x y z
N MET A 1 -6.57 -15.15 -13.71
CA MET A 1 -7.03 -14.83 -12.35
C MET A 1 -6.46 -15.84 -11.36
N SER A 2 -5.28 -15.55 -10.83
CA SER A 2 -4.92 -15.93 -9.46
C SER A 2 -5.70 -15.06 -8.48
N PHE A 3 -5.71 -15.44 -7.20
CA PHE A 3 -6.24 -14.66 -6.08
C PHE A 3 -5.28 -14.79 -4.89
N THR A 4 -5.37 -13.88 -3.91
CA THR A 4 -4.52 -13.87 -2.71
C THR A 4 -5.07 -14.78 -1.62
N ASN A 5 -4.20 -15.23 -0.69
CA ASN A 5 -4.59 -16.05 0.46
C ASN A 5 -5.15 -15.19 1.60
N LEU A 6 -6.19 -14.42 1.31
CA LEU A 6 -6.83 -13.50 2.26
C LEU A 6 -8.34 -13.61 2.13
N TYR A 7 -8.95 -14.23 3.14
CA TYR A 7 -10.37 -14.48 3.25
C TYR A 7 -10.96 -13.68 4.40
N TYR A 8 -12.20 -13.22 4.23
CA TYR A 8 -12.98 -12.52 5.24
C TYR A 8 -14.10 -13.42 5.71
N LYS A 9 -14.28 -13.53 7.03
CA LYS A 9 -15.40 -14.23 7.66
C LYS A 9 -16.71 -13.49 7.42
N ARG A 10 -17.68 -14.19 6.82
CA ARG A 10 -19.04 -13.70 6.55
C ARG A 10 -20.06 -14.73 7.04
N THR A 11 -21.18 -14.26 7.56
CA THR A 11 -22.33 -15.10 7.92
C THR A 11 -23.30 -15.19 6.74
N THR A 12 -23.81 -16.37 6.43
CA THR A 12 -24.75 -16.63 5.34
C THR A 12 -26.13 -17.00 5.87
N GLY A 13 -27.19 -16.47 5.24
CA GLY A 13 -28.58 -16.73 5.64
C GLY A 13 -29.08 -18.15 5.39
N THR A 14 -28.37 -18.96 4.60
CA THR A 14 -28.64 -20.39 4.43
C THR A 14 -27.43 -21.22 4.88
N PRO A 15 -27.64 -22.35 5.58
CA PRO A 15 -26.55 -23.27 5.92
C PRO A 15 -26.13 -24.08 4.69
N LYS A 16 -24.83 -24.35 4.58
CA LYS A 16 -24.24 -25.26 3.58
C LYS A 16 -23.25 -26.22 4.25
N ALA A 17 -22.90 -27.30 3.58
CA ALA A 17 -21.94 -28.28 4.09
C ALA A 17 -20.56 -27.64 4.29
N CYS A 18 -19.96 -27.83 5.47
CA CYS A 18 -18.59 -27.42 5.75
C CYS A 18 -17.58 -28.21 4.90
N PHE A 19 -16.56 -27.55 4.36
CA PHE A 19 -15.53 -28.18 3.52
C PHE A 19 -14.76 -29.32 4.18
N VAL A 20 -14.55 -29.27 5.51
CA VAL A 20 -13.71 -30.24 6.23
C VAL A 20 -14.52 -31.43 6.75
N CYS A 21 -15.74 -31.19 7.26
CA CYS A 21 -16.54 -32.21 7.94
C CYS A 21 -17.96 -32.41 7.38
N TYR A 22 -18.33 -31.70 6.32
CA TYR A 22 -19.64 -31.69 5.65
C TYR A 22 -20.87 -31.35 6.50
N LYS A 23 -20.72 -31.15 7.82
CA LYS A 23 -21.77 -30.66 8.73
C LYS A 23 -22.30 -29.28 8.28
N PRO A 24 -23.59 -28.99 8.44
CA PRO A 24 -24.18 -27.71 8.03
C PRO A 24 -23.58 -26.54 8.82
N THR A 25 -23.27 -25.45 8.11
CA THR A 25 -22.75 -24.21 8.71
C THR A 25 -23.19 -22.97 7.93
N THR A 26 -23.40 -21.88 8.67
CA THR A 26 -23.68 -20.52 8.16
C THR A 26 -22.43 -19.64 8.12
N THR A 27 -21.26 -20.15 8.50
CA THR A 27 -19.99 -19.40 8.43
C THR A 27 -19.28 -19.68 7.11
N CYS A 28 -18.90 -18.62 6.40
CA CYS A 28 -18.23 -18.69 5.12
C CYS A 28 -17.00 -17.76 5.08
N LEU A 29 -15.85 -18.29 4.69
CA LEU A 29 -14.63 -17.54 4.39
C LEU A 29 -14.64 -17.16 2.91
N ALA A 30 -14.65 -15.86 2.60
CA ALA A 30 -14.72 -15.37 1.22
C ALA A 30 -13.65 -14.31 0.91
N THR A 31 -12.98 -14.47 -0.24
CA THR A 31 -12.07 -13.44 -0.81
C THR A 31 -12.80 -12.12 -1.08
N ILE A 32 -12.08 -10.99 -1.13
CA ILE A 32 -12.68 -9.65 -1.29
C ILE A 32 -13.63 -9.56 -2.50
N ASN A 33 -13.16 -10.02 -3.66
CA ASN A 33 -13.89 -10.01 -4.93
C ASN A 33 -14.85 -11.20 -5.11
N ALA A 34 -15.08 -12.01 -4.06
CA ALA A 34 -15.88 -13.25 -4.08
C ALA A 34 -15.52 -14.29 -5.17
N VAL A 35 -14.34 -14.16 -5.80
CA VAL A 35 -13.79 -15.13 -6.77
C VAL A 35 -13.74 -16.53 -6.17
N ASP A 36 -13.39 -16.62 -4.89
CA ASP A 36 -13.24 -17.86 -4.15
C ASP A 36 -13.85 -17.74 -2.74
N PHE A 37 -14.68 -18.71 -2.35
CA PHE A 37 -15.42 -18.75 -1.08
C PHE A 37 -15.55 -20.17 -0.52
N LEU A 38 -15.62 -20.34 0.81
CA LEU A 38 -15.55 -21.63 1.48
C LEU A 38 -16.43 -21.69 2.74
N TYR A 39 -17.31 -22.68 2.82
CA TYR A 39 -18.14 -22.91 4.00
C TYR A 39 -17.36 -23.70 5.06
N THR A 40 -17.33 -23.17 6.28
CA THR A 40 -16.35 -23.57 7.31
C THR A 40 -16.96 -23.38 8.70
N CYS A 41 -17.24 -24.46 9.43
CA CYS A 41 -17.78 -24.36 10.78
C CYS A 41 -16.71 -23.91 11.79
N PRO A 42 -17.08 -23.19 12.87
CA PRO A 42 -16.12 -22.55 13.78
C PRO A 42 -15.08 -23.51 14.37
N THR A 43 -15.42 -24.78 14.58
CA THR A 43 -14.51 -25.83 15.06
C THR A 43 -13.31 -26.10 14.15
N HIS A 44 -13.38 -25.72 12.87
CA HIS A 44 -12.27 -25.81 11.92
C HIS A 44 -11.61 -24.45 11.64
N LEU A 45 -12.21 -23.32 12.04
CA LEU A 45 -11.52 -22.02 12.06
C LEU A 45 -10.49 -21.94 13.20
N THR A 46 -10.62 -22.82 14.21
CA THR A 46 -9.66 -23.00 15.30
C THR A 46 -8.53 -23.98 14.99
N ASP A 47 -8.59 -24.68 13.86
CA ASP A 47 -7.56 -25.65 13.45
C ASP A 47 -6.41 -24.97 12.70
N ARG A 48 -5.20 -25.06 13.28
CA ARG A 48 -3.94 -24.57 12.71
C ARG A 48 -3.59 -25.20 11.36
N GLY A 49 -4.04 -26.44 11.12
CA GLY A 49 -3.85 -27.15 9.85
C GLY A 49 -4.79 -26.68 8.73
N PHE A 50 -5.84 -25.93 9.05
CA PHE A 50 -6.84 -25.47 8.10
C PHE A 50 -6.75 -23.97 7.79
N ALA A 51 -6.82 -23.11 8.80
CA ALA A 51 -6.79 -21.66 8.63
C ALA A 51 -6.22 -20.94 9.86
N SER A 52 -5.32 -20.00 9.63
CA SER A 52 -4.85 -19.08 10.68
C SER A 52 -5.64 -17.77 10.63
N PRO A 53 -6.10 -17.23 11.79
CA PRO A 53 -6.58 -15.86 11.83
C PRO A 53 -5.41 -14.93 11.53
N ILE A 54 -5.58 -14.07 10.52
CA ILE A 54 -4.69 -12.93 10.31
C ILE A 54 -5.10 -11.91 11.36
N GLN A 55 -4.40 -11.93 12.49
CA GLN A 55 -4.39 -10.77 13.37
C GLN A 55 -3.82 -9.61 12.55
N GLU A 56 -4.65 -8.59 12.31
CA GLU A 56 -4.14 -7.25 12.08
C GLU A 56 -3.49 -6.82 13.40
N GLU A 57 -2.18 -7.03 13.53
CA GLU A 57 -1.41 -6.17 14.43
C GLU A 57 -1.75 -4.73 14.03
N PRO A 58 -2.23 -3.86 14.94
CA PRO A 58 -2.39 -2.45 14.64
C PRO A 58 -1.01 -1.96 14.18
N ALA A 59 -0.94 -1.51 12.92
CA ALA A 59 0.30 -1.46 12.13
C ALA A 59 1.48 -0.98 12.98
N LYS A 60 2.40 -1.93 13.29
CA LYS A 60 3.40 -1.88 14.38
C LYS A 60 3.59 -0.47 14.93
N PRO A 61 3.14 -0.17 16.17
CA PRO A 61 2.94 1.19 16.66
C PRO A 61 4.15 2.04 16.26
N ALA A 62 3.89 2.99 15.35
CA ALA A 62 4.94 3.58 14.52
C ALA A 62 6.05 4.11 15.41
N LEU A 63 7.28 3.58 15.21
CA LEU A 63 8.52 3.82 15.99
C LEU A 63 8.35 5.01 16.94
N GLY A 64 8.05 4.70 18.20
CA GLY A 64 7.22 5.54 19.08
C GLY A 64 7.66 6.99 19.07
N ASP A 65 6.73 7.95 19.19
CA ASP A 65 6.95 9.36 18.82
C ASP A 65 8.27 10.01 19.31
N ASP A 66 8.85 9.53 20.40
CA ASP A 66 10.22 9.82 20.87
C ASP A 66 11.35 9.52 19.85
N GLU A 67 11.30 8.39 19.14
CA GLU A 67 12.24 8.02 18.08
C GLU A 67 12.06 8.94 16.86
N ILE A 68 10.80 9.22 16.49
CA ILE A 68 10.45 10.16 15.42
C ILE A 68 10.89 11.59 15.79
N ALA A 69 10.82 11.98 17.07
CA ALA A 69 11.32 13.26 17.57
C ALA A 69 12.85 13.35 17.44
N LYS A 70 13.59 12.37 17.97
CA LYS A 70 15.07 12.32 17.89
C LYS A 70 15.57 12.38 16.45
N VAL A 71 14.95 11.64 15.53
CA VAL A 71 15.30 11.67 14.09
C VAL A 71 15.01 13.03 13.45
N LYS A 72 13.95 13.73 13.87
CA LYS A 72 13.68 15.12 13.42
C LYS A 72 14.71 16.11 13.98
N GLU A 73 15.08 15.99 15.25
CA GLU A 73 16.08 16.85 15.89
C GLU A 73 17.47 16.68 15.26
N GLU A 74 17.93 15.44 15.09
CA GLU A 74 19.18 15.15 14.36
C GLU A 74 19.17 15.71 12.93
N TRP A 75 18.03 15.67 12.24
CA TRP A 75 17.91 16.19 10.88
C TRP A 75 17.88 17.72 10.83
N GLU A 76 17.21 18.36 11.80
CA GLU A 76 17.22 19.81 12.00
C GLU A 76 18.64 20.33 12.30
N GLU A 77 19.38 19.69 13.21
CA GLU A 77 20.77 20.05 13.49
C GLU A 77 21.69 19.81 12.30
N LYS A 78 21.56 18.66 11.61
CA LYS A 78 22.35 18.36 10.39
C LYS A 78 22.02 19.33 9.25
N ARG A 79 20.83 19.93 9.20
CA ARG A 79 20.50 21.03 8.27
C ARG A 79 21.10 22.36 8.72
N LYS A 80 20.96 22.74 9.99
CA LYS A 80 21.50 24.00 10.55
C LYS A 80 23.03 24.04 10.39
N LYS A 81 23.73 23.00 10.82
CA LYS A 81 25.19 22.87 10.70
C LYS A 81 25.72 22.81 9.26
N LYS A 82 24.90 22.37 8.29
CA LYS A 82 25.21 22.49 6.86
C LYS A 82 25.04 23.94 6.38
N ALA A 83 23.90 24.56 6.66
CA ALA A 83 23.60 25.93 6.24
C ALA A 83 24.55 26.98 6.86
N GLU A 84 25.03 26.77 8.08
CA GLU A 84 26.07 27.60 8.70
C GLU A 84 27.42 27.42 7.99
N ARG A 85 27.85 26.18 7.76
CA ARG A 85 29.09 25.86 7.02
C ARG A 85 29.05 26.33 5.56
N GLU A 86 27.89 26.45 4.95
CA GLU A 86 27.72 27.04 3.62
C GLU A 86 27.85 28.57 3.67
N LYS A 87 27.16 29.25 4.60
CA LYS A 87 27.29 30.71 4.82
C LYS A 87 28.70 31.15 5.24
N GLU A 88 29.40 30.33 6.02
CA GLU A 88 30.77 30.60 6.44
C GLU A 88 31.73 30.55 5.25
N LYS A 89 31.62 29.52 4.40
CA LYS A 89 32.36 29.41 3.13
C LYS A 89 32.01 30.49 2.11
N GLU A 90 30.77 30.96 2.10
CA GLU A 90 30.32 32.04 1.21
C GLU A 90 31.00 33.36 1.61
N LYS A 91 31.01 33.69 2.91
CA LYS A 91 31.74 34.85 3.46
C LYS A 91 33.26 34.75 3.32
N GLU A 92 33.82 33.54 3.41
CA GLU A 92 35.25 33.30 3.21
C GLU A 92 35.65 33.59 1.75
N LYS A 93 34.86 33.13 0.78
CA LYS A 93 35.04 33.45 -0.65
C LYS A 93 34.77 34.91 -1.00
N GLU A 94 33.87 35.57 -0.29
CA GLU A 94 33.59 37.00 -0.47
C GLU A 94 34.81 37.84 -0.04
N LYS A 95 35.41 37.52 1.12
CA LYS A 95 36.68 38.13 1.58
C LYS A 95 37.89 37.80 0.72
N GLU A 96 37.94 36.63 0.11
CA GLU A 96 39.03 36.26 -0.81
C GLU A 96 38.96 37.08 -2.11
N LYS A 97 37.75 37.40 -2.60
CA LYS A 97 37.53 38.29 -3.76
C LYS A 97 37.79 39.77 -3.49
N GLU A 98 37.68 40.22 -2.24
CA GLU A 98 37.90 41.62 -1.85
C GLU A 98 39.40 41.97 -1.73
N LYS A 99 40.30 41.01 -1.90
CA LYS A 99 41.76 41.18 -1.72
C LYS A 99 42.63 41.09 -2.98
N ASP A 100 42.01 40.95 -4.16
CA ASP A 100 42.69 40.81 -5.46
C ASP A 100 42.29 41.91 -6.46
N LYS A 101 41.92 43.10 -5.96
CA LYS A 101 41.56 44.29 -6.77
C LYS A 101 41.97 45.62 -6.13
N GLU A 102 43.26 45.77 -5.80
CA GLU A 102 43.85 47.07 -5.46
C GLU A 102 45.17 47.32 -6.22
N ASP A 103 45.11 47.31 -7.56
CA ASP A 103 45.96 48.17 -8.40
C ASP A 103 45.22 48.53 -9.71
N LYS A 104 45.56 49.71 -10.22
CA LYS A 104 45.22 50.34 -11.51
C LYS A 104 43.82 50.92 -11.72
N GLU A 105 43.81 52.25 -11.77
CA GLU A 105 42.65 53.15 -11.86
C GLU A 105 41.95 53.23 -13.25
N LYS A 106 40.87 54.04 -13.26
CA LYS A 106 40.21 54.76 -14.37
C LYS A 106 39.15 53.96 -15.17
N ASP A 107 38.00 54.54 -15.52
CA ASP A 107 37.56 55.96 -15.49
C ASP A 107 36.03 56.10 -15.30
N LYS A 108 35.55 57.24 -14.73
CA LYS A 108 34.15 57.73 -14.61
C LYS A 108 33.18 56.95 -13.66
N ASP A 109 32.40 57.53 -12.73
CA ASP A 109 31.75 58.87 -12.53
C ASP A 109 30.51 59.06 -13.44
N ASP A 110 29.25 59.22 -12.99
CA ASP A 110 28.56 59.03 -11.68
C ASP A 110 27.09 58.53 -11.99
N ASP A 111 25.92 58.72 -11.34
CA ASP A 111 25.39 59.52 -10.21
C ASP A 111 24.10 58.87 -9.61
N LYS A 112 23.88 59.15 -8.30
CA LYS A 112 22.61 59.23 -7.51
C LYS A 112 21.59 58.07 -7.34
N ASP A 113 21.45 57.77 -6.03
CA ASP A 113 20.25 57.92 -5.18
C ASP A 113 19.26 56.76 -4.88
N LYS A 114 18.85 56.82 -3.60
CA LYS A 114 17.80 56.16 -2.79
C LYS A 114 16.91 55.06 -3.43
N LYS A 115 16.71 53.88 -2.80
CA LYS A 115 16.45 53.49 -1.39
C LYS A 115 14.97 53.60 -0.94
N GLU A 116 14.46 52.44 -0.50
CA GLU A 116 13.21 52.23 0.29
C GLU A 116 11.87 52.51 -0.43
N LYS A 117 10.72 51.93 -0.03
CA LYS A 117 10.36 51.25 1.24
C LYS A 117 9.20 50.25 1.04
N LYS A 118 9.11 49.23 1.92
CA LYS A 118 7.91 48.56 2.51
C LYS A 118 6.67 48.19 1.63
N SER A 119 5.79 47.26 1.99
CA SER A 119 5.76 46.00 2.79
C SER A 119 4.29 45.59 2.98
N THR A 120 3.96 44.30 3.17
CA THR A 120 2.66 43.76 3.69
C THR A 120 1.39 44.11 2.90
N SER A 121 0.37 43.26 2.70
CA SER A 121 0.07 41.87 3.09
C SER A 121 -0.96 41.31 2.05
N LYS A 122 -1.82 40.29 2.20
CA LYS A 122 -2.33 39.50 3.35
C LYS A 122 -2.87 38.13 2.90
N SER A 123 -3.37 37.36 3.86
CA SER A 123 -3.92 36.00 3.77
C SER A 123 -5.28 35.86 3.07
N SER A 124 -5.51 34.69 2.45
CA SER A 124 -6.73 33.86 2.62
C SER A 124 -6.42 32.41 2.22
N HIS A 125 -6.52 31.43 3.13
CA HIS A 125 -7.74 30.72 3.52
C HIS A 125 -8.34 29.83 2.41
N SER A 126 -7.97 28.55 2.40
CA SER A 126 -8.78 27.45 1.84
C SER A 126 -8.34 26.12 2.47
N SER A 127 -8.75 25.90 3.72
CA SER A 127 -8.61 24.63 4.42
C SER A 127 -9.61 23.62 3.86
N VAL A 128 -9.20 22.87 2.84
CA VAL A 128 -9.96 21.70 2.36
C VAL A 128 -9.78 20.58 3.38
N SER A 129 -10.68 20.52 4.35
CA SER A 129 -10.77 19.40 5.28
C SER A 129 -10.99 18.10 4.47
N PRO A 130 -10.19 17.04 4.67
CA PRO A 130 -10.61 15.72 4.22
C PRO A 130 -11.94 15.40 4.95
N PRO A 131 -13.01 15.01 4.25
CA PRO A 131 -14.24 14.65 4.92
C PRO A 131 -13.98 13.48 5.87
N SER A 132 -14.38 13.65 7.13
CA SER A 132 -14.26 12.64 8.18
C SER A 132 -14.78 11.28 7.70
N THR A 133 -14.22 10.19 8.21
CA THR A 133 -14.63 8.83 7.87
C THR A 133 -15.78 8.33 8.78
N PRO A 134 -17.03 8.21 8.29
CA PRO A 134 -18.04 7.36 8.91
C PRO A 134 -18.22 6.06 8.12
N LYS A 135 -17.23 5.16 8.25
CA LYS A 135 -17.37 3.69 8.07
C LYS A 135 -16.05 3.02 8.46
N SER A 136 -15.85 2.83 9.77
CA SER A 136 -15.38 1.53 10.23
C SER A 136 -16.44 0.51 9.80
N SER A 137 -16.25 -0.11 8.63
CA SER A 137 -16.97 -1.35 8.34
C SER A 137 -16.69 -2.34 9.47
N PRO A 138 -17.66 -3.16 9.88
CA PRO A 138 -17.41 -4.16 10.92
C PRO A 138 -16.21 -4.99 10.48
N ALA A 139 -15.15 -5.01 11.29
CA ALA A 139 -13.85 -5.55 10.92
C ALA A 139 -13.97 -7.07 10.73
N HIS A 140 -14.33 -7.50 9.53
CA HIS A 140 -14.55 -8.89 9.18
C HIS A 140 -13.28 -9.68 9.46
N GLU A 141 -13.34 -10.58 10.44
CA GLU A 141 -12.22 -11.42 10.86
C GLU A 141 -11.51 -12.02 9.64
N ARG A 142 -10.22 -11.72 9.52
CA ARG A 142 -9.41 -12.11 8.36
C ARG A 142 -8.72 -13.42 8.63
N TYR A 143 -8.64 -14.27 7.61
CA TYR A 143 -8.03 -15.59 7.67
C TYR A 143 -7.15 -15.85 6.45
N ALA A 144 -6.02 -16.50 6.67
CA ALA A 144 -5.25 -17.18 5.65
C ALA A 144 -5.55 -18.67 5.75
N LEU A 145 -5.79 -19.35 4.62
CA LEU A 145 -5.85 -20.80 4.60
C LEU A 145 -4.44 -21.39 4.70
N HIS A 146 -4.31 -22.60 5.25
CA HIS A 146 -3.03 -23.31 5.25
C HIS A 146 -2.50 -23.49 3.82
N ARG A 147 -1.16 -23.51 3.66
CA ARG A 147 -0.44 -23.52 2.38
C ARG A 147 -1.03 -24.50 1.37
N ASP A 148 -1.25 -25.73 1.80
CA ASP A 148 -1.63 -26.83 0.90
C ASP A 148 -3.13 -26.80 0.58
N ILE A 149 -3.97 -26.34 1.53
CA ILE A 149 -5.38 -26.03 1.28
C ILE A 149 -5.49 -24.93 0.21
N PHE A 150 -4.74 -23.85 0.37
CA PHE A 150 -4.70 -22.75 -0.60
C PHE A 150 -4.16 -23.20 -1.97
N ALA A 151 -3.15 -24.07 -2.00
CA ALA A 151 -2.65 -24.66 -3.25
C ALA A 151 -3.72 -25.49 -3.98
N MET A 152 -4.46 -26.37 -3.26
CA MET A 152 -5.60 -27.11 -3.84
C MET A 152 -6.70 -26.19 -4.38
N ARG A 153 -6.97 -25.08 -3.68
CA ARG A 153 -7.94 -24.07 -4.14
C ARG A 153 -7.48 -23.38 -5.43
N GLN A 154 -6.19 -23.10 -5.57
CA GLN A 154 -5.62 -22.57 -6.83
C GLN A 154 -5.63 -23.60 -7.97
N THR A 155 -5.36 -24.88 -7.72
CA THR A 155 -5.36 -25.90 -8.77
C THR A 155 -6.77 -26.16 -9.30
N GLU A 156 -7.78 -26.24 -8.45
CA GLU A 156 -9.18 -26.35 -8.90
C GLU A 156 -9.66 -25.10 -9.67
N HIS A 157 -9.28 -23.89 -9.25
CA HIS A 157 -9.55 -22.68 -10.06
C HIS A 157 -8.80 -22.64 -11.40
N ARG A 158 -7.61 -23.26 -11.48
CA ARG A 158 -6.86 -23.42 -12.73
C ARG A 158 -7.56 -24.43 -13.64
N ARG A 159 -7.92 -25.60 -13.10
CA ARG A 159 -8.64 -26.69 -13.77
C ARG A 159 -9.99 -26.24 -14.32
N ARG A 160 -10.80 -25.55 -13.51
CA ARG A 160 -12.12 -25.01 -13.92
C ARG A 160 -12.00 -24.02 -15.08
N ARG A 161 -10.94 -23.20 -15.11
CA ARG A 161 -10.66 -22.27 -16.22
C ARG A 161 -10.20 -22.99 -17.48
N GLN A 162 -9.28 -23.94 -17.35
CA GLN A 162 -8.83 -24.76 -18.49
C GLN A 162 -10.01 -25.55 -19.09
N ALA A 163 -10.90 -26.09 -18.26
CA ALA A 163 -12.12 -26.76 -18.70
C ALA A 163 -13.15 -25.82 -19.35
N ALA A 164 -13.21 -24.54 -18.97
CA ALA A 164 -14.02 -23.54 -19.67
C ALA A 164 -13.40 -23.23 -21.05
N GLN A 165 -12.13 -22.84 -21.09
CA GLN A 165 -11.41 -22.54 -22.33
C GLN A 165 -11.40 -23.71 -23.32
N ALA A 166 -11.30 -24.95 -22.84
CA ALA A 166 -11.42 -26.14 -23.67
C ALA A 166 -12.83 -26.33 -24.24
N LYS A 167 -13.89 -25.97 -23.51
CA LYS A 167 -15.27 -25.97 -24.03
C LYS A 167 -15.51 -24.85 -25.04
N ASP A 168 -14.95 -23.68 -24.81
CA ASP A 168 -15.05 -22.53 -25.72
C ASP A 168 -14.32 -22.80 -27.06
N LEU A 169 -13.25 -23.60 -27.02
CA LEU A 169 -12.49 -24.02 -28.19
C LEU A 169 -12.99 -25.33 -28.83
N ALA A 170 -13.71 -26.19 -28.10
CA ALA A 170 -14.15 -27.50 -28.59
C ALA A 170 -14.89 -27.45 -29.96
N PRO A 171 -15.79 -26.49 -30.24
CA PRO A 171 -16.46 -26.38 -31.55
C PRO A 171 -15.53 -26.03 -32.72
N ARG A 172 -14.27 -25.69 -32.47
CA ARG A 172 -13.27 -25.34 -33.51
C ARG A 172 -12.37 -26.51 -33.89
N PHE A 173 -12.42 -27.62 -33.15
CA PHE A 173 -11.68 -28.84 -33.49
C PHE A 173 -12.55 -29.77 -34.35
N PRO A 174 -11.96 -30.52 -35.31
CA PRO A 174 -12.70 -31.53 -36.05
C PRO A 174 -13.24 -32.60 -35.10
N GLY A 175 -14.47 -33.05 -35.35
CA GLY A 175 -15.09 -34.09 -34.54
C GLY A 175 -14.28 -35.39 -34.58
N ALA A 176 -14.14 -36.05 -33.43
CA ALA A 176 -13.42 -37.32 -33.33
C ALA A 176 -13.99 -38.35 -34.32
N PRO A 177 -13.17 -39.04 -35.14
CA PRO A 177 -13.65 -40.02 -36.11
C PRO A 177 -14.48 -41.10 -35.44
N ARG A 178 -15.78 -41.15 -35.77
CA ARG A 178 -16.65 -42.26 -35.41
C ARG A 178 -16.35 -43.41 -36.36
N GLY A 179 -15.30 -44.17 -36.04
CA GLY A 179 -14.92 -45.37 -36.78
C GLY A 179 -16.08 -46.36 -36.75
N GLY A 180 -16.80 -46.46 -37.87
CA GLY A 180 -17.74 -47.53 -38.10
C GLY A 180 -16.97 -48.82 -38.26
N LEU A 181 -17.01 -49.69 -37.24
CA LEU A 181 -16.67 -51.10 -37.39
C LEU A 181 -17.81 -51.73 -38.19
N ALA A 182 -17.54 -51.95 -39.48
CA ALA A 182 -18.40 -52.63 -40.46
C ALA A 182 -17.60 -53.80 -41.05
#